data_AF-A0A918WMG4-F1
#
_entry.id   AF-A0A918WMG4-F1
#
_cell.length_a   1.000
_cell.length_b   1.000
_cell.length_c   1.000
_cell.angle_alpha   90.00
_cell.angle_beta   90.00
_cell.angle_gamma   90.00
#
_symmetry.space_group_name_H-M   'P 1'
#
loop_
_entity.id
_entity.type
_entity.pdbx_description
1 polymer ?
#
loop_
_entity_poly.entity_id
_entity_poly.type
_entity_poly.pdbx_seq_one_letter_code
_entity_poly.pdbx_strand_id
1 'polypeptide(L)' 'MFRTYFINARGDEALGSTWSYLDMTALGRQETWEDSPEGYPRTPPYEWWNWHDEYGAPEPADA' A
#
# COMPACT_ATOMS: atom_id res chain seq x y z
N MET A 1 20.84 30.12 -0.53
CA MET A 1 20.63 28.92 0.30
C MET A 1 19.45 28.18 -0.31
N PHE A 2 19.61 26.95 -0.83
CA PHE A 2 18.52 26.16 -1.41
C PHE A 2 17.99 25.16 -0.38
N ARG A 3 16.67 24.96 -0.34
CA ARG A 3 15.99 24.07 0.60
C ARG A 3 15.43 22.87 -0.19
N THR A 4 16.14 21.75 -0.17
CA THR A 4 15.87 20.59 -1.04
C THR A 4 14.99 19.51 -0.40
N TYR A 5 14.63 19.65 0.88
CA TYR A 5 13.75 18.73 1.61
C TYR A 5 12.81 19.53 2.52
N PHE A 6 11.91 20.30 1.92
CA PHE A 6 10.96 21.10 2.67
C PHE A 6 9.54 20.84 2.17
N ILE A 7 8.73 20.33 3.09
CA ILE A 7 7.28 20.22 2.91
C ILE A 7 6.66 21.45 3.58
N ASN A 8 5.74 22.13 2.89
CA ASN A 8 5.00 23.27 3.43
C ASN A 8 3.49 22.99 3.40
N ALA A 9 2.72 23.88 4.04
CA ALA A 9 1.26 23.79 4.08
C ALA A 9 0.80 22.39 4.53
N ARG A 10 -0.10 21.76 3.78
CA ARG A 10 -0.71 20.45 4.06
C ARG A 10 -0.05 19.32 3.26
N GLY A 11 1.22 19.49 2.87
CA GLY A 11 1.89 18.59 1.92
C GLY A 11 2.09 17.15 2.41
N ASP A 12 1.95 16.90 3.71
CA ASP A 12 2.01 15.58 4.35
C ASP A 12 0.62 14.96 4.62
N GLU A 13 -0.48 15.70 4.44
CA GLU A 13 -1.82 15.18 4.75
C GLU A 13 -2.24 14.03 3.84
N ALA A 14 -1.76 14.04 2.59
CA ALA A 14 -1.94 12.93 1.66
C ALA A 14 -1.20 11.65 2.12
N LEU A 15 -0.36 11.72 3.14
CA LEU A 15 0.41 10.61 3.70
C LEU A 15 -0.07 10.21 5.11
N GLY A 16 -1.24 10.69 5.53
CA GLY A 16 -1.73 10.56 6.90
C GLY A 16 -2.11 9.14 7.34
N SER A 17 -2.24 8.18 6.42
CA SER A 17 -2.60 6.80 6.74
C SER A 17 -1.78 5.79 5.95
N THR A 18 -1.61 4.59 6.49
CA THR A 18 -0.98 3.46 5.78
C THR A 18 -1.65 3.20 4.43
N TRP A 19 -2.97 3.36 4.35
CA TRP A 19 -3.74 3.22 3.12
C TRP A 19 -3.32 4.23 2.04
N SER A 20 -3.08 5.48 2.45
CA SER A 20 -2.66 6.53 1.54
C SER A 20 -1.30 6.23 0.89
N TYR A 21 -0.41 5.53 1.61
CA TYR A 21 0.84 5.07 1.03
C TYR A 21 0.64 3.94 0.01
N LEU A 22 -0.32 3.04 0.24
CA LEU A 22 -0.62 1.96 -0.70
C LEU A 22 -1.21 2.49 -2.01
N ASP A 23 -2.06 3.52 -1.95
CA ASP A 23 -2.60 4.22 -3.13
C ASP A 23 -1.50 4.85 -4.01
N MET A 24 -0.30 5.09 -3.46
CA MET A 24 0.86 5.60 -4.22
C MET A 24 1.72 4.50 -4.85
N THR A 25 1.48 3.23 -4.50
CA THR A 25 2.21 2.09 -5.05
C THR A 25 1.58 1.61 -6.36
N ALA A 26 2.35 0.87 -7.16
CA ALA A 26 1.85 0.31 -8.42
C ALA A 26 0.66 -0.65 -8.19
N LEU A 27 0.67 -1.41 -7.10
CA LEU A 27 -0.36 -2.42 -6.80
C LEU A 27 -1.58 -1.85 -6.07
N GLY A 28 -1.60 -0.55 -5.76
CA GLY A 28 -2.70 0.06 -5.02
C GLY A 28 -2.94 -0.62 -3.67
N ARG A 29 -4.20 -0.67 -3.23
CA ARG A 29 -4.58 -1.35 -1.98
C ARG A 29 -4.95 -2.81 -2.19
N GLN A 30 -5.14 -3.25 -3.44
CA GLN A 30 -5.59 -4.60 -3.80
C GLN A 30 -6.96 -4.98 -3.20
N GLU A 31 -7.76 -3.99 -2.81
CA GLU A 31 -9.10 -4.18 -2.24
C GLU A 31 -10.06 -4.81 -3.24
N THR A 32 -11.04 -5.62 -2.81
CA THR A 32 -11.98 -6.32 -3.71
C THR A 32 -12.80 -5.39 -4.61
N TRP A 33 -13.02 -4.16 -4.16
CA TRP A 33 -13.75 -3.12 -4.89
C TRP A 33 -12.85 -2.25 -5.77
N GLU A 34 -11.52 -2.43 -5.73
CA GLU A 34 -10.58 -1.70 -6.59
C GLU A 34 -10.70 -2.19 -8.04
N ASP A 35 -10.82 -1.22 -8.96
CA ASP A 35 -10.91 -1.46 -10.40
C ASP A 35 -9.49 -1.48 -11.00
N SER A 36 -8.88 -2.66 -11.00
CA SER A 36 -7.56 -2.89 -11.58
C SER A 36 -7.68 -3.26 -13.07
N PRO A 37 -6.76 -2.82 -13.94
CA PRO A 37 -6.77 -3.20 -15.36
C PRO A 37 -6.75 -4.73 -15.57
N GLU A 38 -7.24 -5.18 -16.72
CA GLU A 38 -7.20 -6.60 -17.08
C GLU A 38 -5.76 -7.14 -17.10
N GLY A 39 -5.55 -8.30 -16.47
CA GLY A 39 -4.23 -8.92 -16.36
C GLY A 39 -3.30 -8.26 -15.33
N TYR A 40 -3.76 -7.24 -14.59
CA TYR A 40 -2.97 -6.65 -13.52
C TYR A 40 -2.83 -7.63 -12.34
N PRO A 41 -1.62 -7.81 -11.78
CA PRO A 41 -1.43 -8.72 -10.65
C PRO A 41 -2.30 -8.31 -9.46
N ARG A 42 -3.06 -9.27 -8.93
CA ARG A 42 -3.94 -9.07 -7.78
C ARG A 42 -3.99 -10.32 -6.92
N THR A 43 -3.67 -10.16 -5.64
CA THR A 43 -3.87 -11.18 -4.61
C THR A 43 -5.08 -10.82 -3.75
N PRO A 44 -5.64 -11.75 -2.97
CA PRO A 44 -6.63 -11.40 -1.96
C PRO A 44 -6.14 -10.27 -1.03
N PRO A 45 -7.05 -9.40 -0.55
CA PRO A 45 -6.67 -8.34 0.39
C PRO A 45 -6.02 -8.93 1.65
N TYR A 46 -5.03 -8.22 2.18
CA TYR A 46 -4.38 -8.48 3.47
C TYR A 46 -3.56 -9.78 3.60
N GLU A 47 -3.58 -10.69 2.62
CA GLU A 47 -2.72 -11.90 2.63
C GLU A 47 -1.22 -11.59 2.63
N TRP A 48 -0.85 -10.42 2.11
CA TRP A 48 0.54 -9.96 2.08
C TRP A 48 0.98 -9.29 3.39
N TRP A 49 0.09 -9.18 4.39
CA TRP A 49 0.42 -8.63 5.70
C TRP A 49 1.13 -9.67 6.54
N ASN A 50 2.36 -9.35 6.92
CA ASN A 50 3.15 -10.18 7.81
C ASN A 50 3.54 -9.39 9.04
N TRP A 51 3.61 -10.07 10.18
CA TRP A 51 4.27 -9.52 11.34
C TRP A 51 5.76 -9.31 11.02
N HIS A 52 6.35 -8.27 11.60
CA HIS A 52 7.73 -7.87 11.31
C HIS A 52 8.77 -9.00 11.47
N ASP A 53 8.46 -10.02 12.26
CA ASP A 53 9.38 -11.12 12.56
C ASP A 53 8.97 -12.46 11.90
N GLU A 54 7.90 -12.47 11.09
CA GLU A 54 7.32 -13.68 10.48
C GLU A 54 7.32 -13.59 8.95
N TYR A 55 8.51 -13.66 8.33
CA TYR A 55 8.66 -13.69 6.87
C TYR A 55 8.78 -15.11 6.29
N GLY A 56 8.09 -16.08 6.89
CA GLY A 56 7.95 -17.42 6.34
C GLY A 56 7.18 -17.41 5.01
N ALA A 57 6.98 -18.60 4.41
CA ALA A 57 6.03 -18.69 3.30
C ALA A 57 4.64 -18.30 3.84
N PRO A 58 3.94 -17.33 3.23
CA PRO A 58 2.62 -16.92 3.70
C PRO A 58 1.65 -18.10 3.51
N GLU A 59 1.00 -18.52 4.59
CA GLU A 59 -0.16 -19.39 4.51
C GLU A 59 -1.31 -18.55 3.94
N PRO A 60 -2.05 -19.04 2.92
CA PRO A 60 -3.17 -18.31 2.36
C PRO A 60 -4.23 -18.05 3.45
N ALA A 61 -4.85 -16.87 3.44
CA ALA A 61 -5.87 -16.55 4.43
C ALA A 61 -7.16 -17.29 4.05
N ASP A 62 -7.69 -18.10 4.98
CA ASP A 62 -8.98 -18.77 4.77
C ASP A 62 -10.09 -17.71 4.61
N ALA A 63 -10.87 -17.82 3.52
CA ALA A 63 -11.93 -16.89 3.12
C ALA A 63 -13.26 -17.11 3.84
#